data_AF-A0A383EGM1-F1
#
_entry.id   AF-A0A383EGM1-F1
#
_cell.length_a   1.000
_cell.length_b   1.000
_cell.length_c   1.000
_cell.angle_alpha   90.00
_cell.angle_beta   90.00
_cell.angle_gamma   90.00
#
_symmetry.space_group_name_H-M   'P 1'
#
loop_
_entity.id
_entity.type
_entity.pdbx_description
1 polymer ?
#
loop_
_entity_poly.entity_id
_entity_poly.type
_entity_poly.pdbx_seq_one_letter_code
_entity_poly.pdbx_strand_id
1 'polypeptide(L)'
;MKSFTENRDSDTIDELWTLEHNSVFTQGLSGKPEHLLKATQIPIIQSDRGGQITYHAPGQLIIYCLIDIKRLGIGIKKMVSMIEQSLIEL
;
A
#
# COMPACT_ATOMS: atom_id res chain seq x y z
N MET A 1 1.76 3.27 -10.38
CA MET A 1 0.60 2.52 -9.86
C MET A 1 -0.68 2.85 -10.62
N LYS A 2 -1.30 4.05 -10.50
CA LYS A 2 -2.58 4.37 -11.18
C LYS A 2 -2.57 4.13 -12.68
N SER A 3 -1.64 4.75 -13.40
CA SER A 3 -1.50 4.55 -14.86
C SER A 3 -1.29 3.09 -15.24
N PHE A 4 -0.59 2.28 -14.44
CA PHE A 4 -0.45 0.85 -14.72
C PHE A 4 -1.80 0.14 -14.57
N THR A 5 -2.48 0.39 -13.45
CA THR A 5 -3.78 -0.22 -13.15
C THR A 5 -4.90 0.22 -14.10
N GLU A 6 -4.85 1.44 -14.63
CA GLU A 6 -5.85 1.98 -15.57
C GLU A 6 -5.69 1.45 -17.00
N ASN A 7 -4.46 1.11 -17.40
CA ASN A 7 -4.17 0.63 -18.77
C ASN A 7 -4.03 -0.89 -18.87
N ARG A 8 -4.26 -1.63 -17.77
CA ARG A 8 -4.17 -3.09 -17.77
C ARG A 8 -5.40 -3.73 -18.42
N ASP A 9 -5.18 -4.85 -19.07
CA ASP A 9 -6.20 -5.74 -19.63
C ASP A 9 -6.17 -7.13 -18.98
N SER A 10 -6.92 -8.09 -19.53
CA SER A 10 -7.00 -9.45 -19.01
C SER A 10 -5.68 -10.22 -19.07
N ASP A 11 -4.79 -9.84 -19.98
CA ASP A 11 -3.53 -10.54 -20.27
C ASP A 11 -2.33 -9.86 -19.60
N THR A 12 -2.52 -8.65 -19.05
CA THR A 12 -1.51 -7.92 -18.30
C THR A 12 -1.12 -8.69 -17.04
N ILE A 13 0.17 -9.04 -16.92
CA ILE A 13 0.71 -9.81 -15.79
C ILE A 13 0.65 -8.96 -14.51
N ASP A 14 0.35 -9.61 -13.38
CA ASP A 14 0.40 -8.95 -12.07
C ASP A 14 1.83 -8.56 -11.69
N GLU A 15 1.99 -7.42 -11.01
CA GLU A 15 3.31 -6.90 -10.64
C GLU A 15 3.46 -6.74 -9.12
N LEU A 16 4.66 -7.03 -8.61
CA LEU A 16 5.08 -6.70 -7.25
C LEU A 16 6.20 -5.66 -7.34
N TRP A 17 5.94 -4.43 -6.89
CA TRP A 17 6.95 -3.38 -6.90
C TRP A 17 7.60 -3.28 -5.52
N THR A 18 8.92 -3.46 -5.47
CA THR A 18 9.71 -3.38 -4.24
C THR A 18 10.51 -2.09 -4.21
N LEU A 19 10.53 -1.40 -3.08
CA LEU A 19 11.32 -0.19 -2.86
C LEU A 19 11.44 0.15 -1.37
N GLU A 20 12.13 1.25 -1.10
CA GLU A 20 12.17 1.94 0.19
C GLU A 20 11.80 3.41 -0.02
N HIS A 21 11.21 4.04 1.00
CA HIS A 21 10.93 5.47 1.00
C HIS A 21 11.92 6.22 1.90
N ASN A 22 12.23 7.46 1.53
CA ASN A 22 12.73 8.43 2.50
C ASN A 22 11.70 8.65 3.62
N SER A 23 12.10 9.22 4.76
CA SER A 23 11.21 9.52 5.88
C SER A 23 9.94 10.25 5.42
N VAL A 24 8.78 9.62 5.57
CA VAL A 24 7.47 10.16 5.14
C VAL A 24 6.34 9.57 5.98
N PHE A 25 5.38 10.40 6.37
CA PHE A 25 4.09 9.94 6.85
C PHE A 25 3.11 9.86 5.69
N THR A 26 2.40 8.74 5.57
CA THR A 26 1.26 8.64 4.65
C THR A 26 -0.03 8.57 5.42
N GLN A 27 -1.04 9.33 4.99
CA GLN A 27 -2.37 9.33 5.58
C GLN A 27 -3.36 8.66 4.61
N GLY A 28 -4.00 7.58 5.05
CA GLY A 28 -5.02 6.88 4.27
C GLY A 28 -6.40 7.55 4.37
N LEU A 29 -7.37 7.01 3.64
CA LEU A 29 -8.74 7.52 3.55
C LEU A 29 -9.48 7.60 4.89
N SER A 30 -9.11 6.77 5.87
CA SER A 30 -9.69 6.79 7.21
C SER A 30 -8.89 7.65 8.20
N GLY A 31 -7.82 8.30 7.74
CA GLY A 31 -6.99 9.18 8.54
C GLY A 31 -7.65 10.54 8.73
N LYS A 32 -7.61 11.05 9.97
CA LYS A 32 -7.98 12.43 10.29
C LYS A 32 -6.75 13.25 10.65
N PRO A 33 -6.71 14.57 10.38
CA PRO A 33 -5.57 15.42 10.71
C PRO A 33 -5.14 15.33 12.18
N GLU A 34 -6.11 15.13 13.06
CA GLU A 34 -5.97 14.94 14.51
C GLU A 34 -5.26 13.63 14.93
N HIS A 35 -5.06 12.68 14.02
CA HIS A 35 -4.27 11.47 14.31
C HIS A 35 -2.75 11.73 14.29
N LEU A 36 -2.31 12.92 13.92
CA LEU A 36 -0.91 13.32 14.05
C LEU A 36 -0.62 13.67 15.52
N LEU A 37 0.07 12.77 16.23
CA LEU A 37 0.33 12.91 17.67
C LEU A 37 1.20 14.13 18.03
N LYS A 38 2.07 14.58 17.11
CA LYS A 38 3.01 15.69 17.32
C LYS A 38 3.34 16.41 16.01
N ALA A 39 3.62 17.71 16.10
CA ALA A 39 4.19 18.46 14.99
C ALA A 39 5.53 17.83 14.54
N THR A 40 5.73 17.75 13.24
CA THR A 40 6.91 17.10 12.64
C THR A 40 7.35 17.86 11.39
N GLN A 41 8.65 17.79 11.09
CA GLN A 41 9.23 18.28 9.84
C GLN A 41 9.20 17.21 8.73
N ILE A 42 8.79 15.98 9.08
CA ILE A 42 8.66 14.88 8.13
C ILE A 42 7.43 15.15 7.24
N PRO A 43 7.55 15.03 5.91
CA PRO A 43 6.41 15.24 5.01
C PRO A 43 5.23 14.32 5.34
N ILE A 44 4.02 14.88 5.24
CA ILE A 44 2.77 14.13 5.38
C ILE A 44 2.08 14.14 4.02
N ILE A 45 1.92 12.97 3.42
CA ILE A 45 1.35 12.80 2.09
C ILE A 45 -0.01 12.10 2.19
N GLN A 46 -1.02 12.66 1.53
CA GLN A 46 -2.32 12.01 1.39
C GLN A 46 -2.21 10.84 0.43
N SER A 47 -2.83 9.72 0.80
CA SER A 47 -2.86 8.49 0.00
C SER A 47 -4.30 7.98 -0.11
N ASP A 48 -4.58 7.26 -1.19
CA ASP A 48 -5.88 6.63 -1.44
C ASP A 48 -5.99 5.22 -0.84
N ARG A 49 -4.98 4.76 -0.09
CA ARG A 49 -5.09 3.50 0.66
C ARG A 49 -6.08 3.62 1.81
N GLY A 50 -6.66 2.48 2.20
CA GLY A 50 -7.40 2.37 3.45
C GLY A 50 -6.52 2.59 4.69
N GLY A 51 -7.16 2.66 5.85
CA GLY A 51 -6.49 2.80 7.13
C GLY A 51 -6.18 4.25 7.51
N GLN A 52 -5.49 4.41 8.65
CA GLN A 52 -5.18 5.71 9.23
C GLN A 52 -3.81 6.21 8.73
N ILE A 53 -3.01 6.81 9.62
CA ILE A 53 -1.65 7.28 9.35
C ILE A 53 -0.64 6.14 9.56
N THR A 54 0.44 6.13 8.77
CA THR A 54 1.61 5.28 9.00
C THR A 54 2.88 6.01 8.61
N TYR A 55 4.03 5.56 9.12
CA TYR A 55 5.35 6.12 8.84
C TYR A 55 6.18 5.14 8.00
N HIS A 56 6.93 5.69 7.05
CA HIS A 56 7.91 4.96 6.24
C HIS A 56 9.26 5.65 6.30
N ALA A 57 10.34 4.87 6.21
CA ALA A 57 11.71 5.35 6.29
C ALA A 57 12.69 4.34 5.65
N PRO A 58 13.95 4.75 5.39
CA PRO A 58 14.99 3.83 4.98
C PRO A 58 15.16 2.67 5.97
N GLY A 59 15.41 1.47 5.46
CA GLY A 59 15.43 0.22 6.20
C GLY A 59 14.08 -0.50 6.28
N GLN A 60 12.99 0.10 5.77
CA GLN A 60 11.68 -0.55 5.65
C GLN A 60 11.42 -0.98 4.21
N LEU A 61 11.41 -2.28 3.95
CA LEU A 61 10.98 -2.83 2.66
C LEU A 61 9.48 -2.56 2.45
N ILE A 62 9.15 -1.94 1.32
CA ILE A 62 7.78 -1.73 0.86
C ILE A 62 7.54 -2.58 -0.38
N ILE A 63 6.42 -3.30 -0.38
CA ILE A 63 5.95 -4.08 -1.53
C ILE A 63 4.57 -3.54 -1.93
N TYR A 64 4.47 -2.94 -3.12
CA TYR A 64 3.17 -2.63 -3.71
C TYR A 64 2.71 -3.80 -4.56
N CYS A 65 1.58 -4.40 -4.18
CA CYS A 65 0.97 -5.52 -4.88
C CYS A 65 -0.04 -5.03 -5.92
N LEU A 66 0.33 -5.03 -7.20
CA LEU A 66 -0.54 -4.67 -8.32
C LEU A 66 -1.16 -5.94 -8.90
N ILE A 67 -2.14 -6.50 -8.16
CA ILE A 67 -2.78 -7.78 -8.47
C ILE A 67 -4.25 -7.57 -8.90
N ASP A 68 -4.68 -8.22 -9.98
CA ASP A 68 -6.08 -8.28 -10.38
C ASP A 68 -6.86 -9.33 -9.56
N ILE A 69 -7.45 -8.89 -8.45
CA ILE A 69 -8.28 -9.75 -7.59
C ILE A 69 -9.56 -10.27 -8.28
N LYS A 70 -10.05 -9.59 -9.32
CA LYS A 70 -11.23 -10.06 -10.08
C LYS A 70 -10.84 -11.25 -10.96
N ARG A 71 -9.70 -11.17 -11.64
CA ARG A 71 -9.13 -12.29 -12.40
C ARG A 71 -8.87 -13.51 -11.50
N LEU A 72 -8.43 -13.28 -10.28
CA LEU A 72 -8.23 -14.34 -9.27
C LEU A 72 -9.54 -14.87 -8.66
N GLY A 73 -10.69 -14.23 -8.90
CA GLY A 73 -11.96 -14.63 -8.32
C GLY A 73 -12.03 -14.47 -6.80
N ILE A 74 -11.22 -13.58 -6.21
CA ILE A 74 -11.14 -13.38 -4.76
C ILE A 74 -11.60 -11.99 -4.34
N GLY A 75 -12.13 -11.89 -3.11
CA GLY A 75 -12.43 -10.61 -2.48
C GLY A 75 -11.20 -9.99 -1.80
N ILE A 76 -11.27 -8.68 -1.53
CA ILE A 76 -10.18 -7.92 -0.90
C ILE A 76 -9.71 -8.50 0.44
N LYS A 77 -10.64 -9.03 1.27
CA LYS A 77 -10.27 -9.66 2.55
C LYS A 77 -9.35 -10.87 2.36
N LYS A 78 -9.65 -11.71 1.37
CA LYS A 78 -8.83 -12.89 1.07
C LYS A 78 -7.45 -12.48 0.56
N MET A 79 -7.39 -11.44 -0.27
CA MET A 79 -6.13 -10.86 -0.75
C MET A 79 -5.25 -10.37 0.42
N VAL A 80 -5.82 -9.62 1.36
CA VAL A 80 -5.10 -9.16 2.56
C VAL A 80 -4.58 -10.34 3.38
N SER A 81 -5.43 -11.33 3.67
CA SER A 81 -5.00 -12.52 4.42
C SER A 81 -3.91 -13.32 3.72
N MET A 82 -3.90 -13.37 2.38
CA MET A 82 -2.82 -14.01 1.63
C MET A 82 -1.50 -13.26 1.79
N ILE A 83 -1.52 -11.92 1.70
CA ILE A 83 -0.31 -11.10 1.94
C ILE A 83 0.21 -11.33 3.37
N GLU A 84 -0.68 -11.26 4.37
CA GLU A 84 -0.32 -11.47 5.78
C GLU A 84 0.33 -12.84 6.00
N GLN A 85 -0.28 -13.90 5.45
CA GLN A 85 0.25 -15.25 5.59
C GLN A 85 1.61 -15.41 4.90
N SER A 86 1.79 -14.85 3.70
CA SER A 86 3.08 -14.90 2.99
C SER A 86 4.20 -14.23 3.79
N LEU A 87 3.91 -13.15 4.53
CA LEU A 87 4.89 -12.49 5.40
C LEU A 87 5.21 -13.29 6.67
N ILE A 88 4.27 -14.08 7.17
CA ILE A 88 4.47 -14.94 8.35
C ILE A 88 5.32 -16.17 8.03
N GLU A 89 5.19 -16.69 6.80
CA GLU A 89 5.89 -17.90 6.34
C GLU A 89 7.30 -17.62 5.79
N LEU A 90 7.69 -16.36 5.69
CA LEU A 90 9.01 -15.87 5.26
C LEU A 90 10.05 -16.00 6.39
#